data_AF-A0AAW0ZHA3-F1
#
_entry.id   AF-A0AAW0ZHA3-F1
#
_cell.length_a   1.000
_cell.length_b   1.000
_cell.length_c   1.000
_cell.angle_alpha   90.00
_cell.angle_beta   90.00
_cell.angle_gamma   90.00
#
_symmetry.space_group_name_H-M   'P 1'
#
loop_
_entity.id
_entity.type
_entity.pdbx_description
1 polymer ?
#
loop_
_entity_poly.entity_id
_entity_poly.type
_entity_poly.pdbx_seq_one_letter_code
_entity_poly.pdbx_strand_id
1 'polypeptide(L)'
;MWGSRRTNNRGKLLIEWTAEWDVHLVNSEGTSTCIRWRGEFVVNLIWATTEILNRTERCDVLEDTETLSDHRYLVTDFYHSKLHADRRRTHNNSQKEDGTHPQLRR
;
A
#
# COMPACT_ATOMS: atom_id res chain seq x y z
N MET A 1 6.84 8.45 -0.10
CA MET A 1 7.28 8.36 -1.52
C MET A 1 7.28 6.88 -1.88
N TRP A 2 6.82 6.43 -3.05
CA TRP A 2 6.51 5.00 -3.32
C TRP A 2 7.71 4.03 -3.45
N GLY A 3 8.86 4.29 -2.80
CA GLY A 3 9.98 3.34 -2.79
C GLY A 3 10.73 3.17 -4.13
N SER A 4 10.46 4.01 -5.13
CA SER A 4 11.30 4.04 -6.34
C SER A 4 12.73 4.47 -5.98
N ARG A 5 13.73 3.70 -6.45
CA ARG A 5 15.16 4.01 -6.26
C ARG A 5 15.57 5.38 -6.84
N ARG A 6 14.78 5.94 -7.77
CA ARG A 6 15.04 7.25 -8.39
C ARG A 6 13.74 8.04 -8.57
N THR A 7 13.75 9.29 -8.12
CA THR A 7 12.77 10.29 -8.55
C THR A 7 13.16 10.80 -9.94
N ASN A 8 12.27 10.68 -10.92
CA ASN A 8 12.45 11.31 -12.23
C ASN A 8 11.41 12.42 -12.43
N ASN A 9 11.51 13.17 -13.52
CA ASN A 9 10.59 14.29 -13.80
C ASN A 9 9.12 13.83 -13.88
N ARG A 10 8.86 12.62 -14.38
CA ARG A 10 7.51 12.04 -14.38
C ARG A 10 7.00 11.79 -12.97
N GLY A 11 7.85 11.28 -12.08
CA GLY A 11 7.53 11.09 -10.67
C GLY A 11 7.24 12.40 -9.94
N LYS A 12 8.00 13.47 -10.23
CA LYS A 12 7.72 14.81 -9.68
C LYS A 12 6.38 15.34 -10.14
N LEU A 13 6.12 15.30 -11.45
CA LEU A 13 4.84 15.73 -12.02
C LEU A 13 3.66 14.93 -11.46
N LEU A 14 3.84 13.62 -11.29
CA LEU A 14 2.82 12.77 -10.68
C LEU A 14 2.55 13.19 -9.22
N ILE A 15 3.59 13.47 -8.42
CA ILE A 15 3.42 13.92 -7.04
C ILE A 15 2.67 15.26 -6.99
N GLU A 16 3.06 16.23 -7.82
CA GLU A 16 2.40 17.53 -7.92
C GLU A 16 0.91 17.38 -8.28
N TRP A 17 0.62 16.57 -9.30
CA TRP A 17 -0.75 16.25 -9.69
C TRP A 17 -1.52 15.58 -8.53
N THR A 18 -0.96 14.58 -7.86
CA THR A 18 -1.67 13.91 -6.75
C THR A 18 -1.98 14.85 -5.58
N ALA A 19 -1.09 15.81 -5.32
CA ALA A 19 -1.29 16.81 -4.28
C ALA A 19 -2.40 17.82 -4.62
N GLU A 20 -2.53 18.18 -5.91
CA GLU A 20 -3.59 19.09 -6.39
C GLU A 20 -4.99 18.47 -6.25
N TRP A 21 -5.10 17.14 -6.40
CA TRP A 21 -6.38 16.43 -6.45
C TRP A 21 -6.76 15.69 -5.14
N ASP A 22 -6.02 15.89 -4.05
CA ASP A 22 -6.20 15.18 -2.76
C ASP A 22 -6.31 13.65 -2.91
N VAL A 23 -5.43 13.08 -3.73
CA VAL A 23 -5.31 11.63 -3.90
C VAL A 23 -4.02 11.13 -3.28
N HIS A 24 -4.15 10.06 -2.49
CA HIS A 24 -3.11 9.54 -1.62
C HIS A 24 -2.67 8.17 -2.09
N LEU A 25 -1.38 7.88 -1.92
CA LEU A 25 -0.79 6.62 -2.31
C LEU A 25 -1.24 5.49 -1.36
N VAL A 26 -1.70 4.38 -1.91
CA VAL A 26 -2.12 3.18 -1.15
C VAL A 26 -0.98 2.14 -1.04
N ASN A 27 -0.03 2.15 -1.97
CA ASN A 27 1.08 1.20 -2.01
C ASN A 27 1.84 1.08 -0.69
N SER A 28 2.18 -0.15 -0.33
CA SER A 28 3.28 -0.39 0.59
C SER A 28 4.60 0.10 0.00
N GLU A 29 5.41 0.75 0.84
CA GLU A 29 6.73 1.21 0.41
C GLU A 29 7.67 0.02 0.15
N GLY A 30 8.40 0.08 -0.97
CA GLY A 30 9.62 -0.72 -1.17
C GLY A 30 9.48 -2.04 -1.93
N THR A 31 8.28 -2.58 -2.14
CA THR A 31 8.11 -3.84 -2.89
C THR A 31 8.03 -3.61 -4.40
N SER A 32 8.87 -4.31 -5.15
CA SER A 32 8.96 -4.21 -6.60
C SER A 32 7.68 -4.69 -7.28
N THR A 33 7.07 -3.84 -8.11
CA THR A 33 5.84 -4.16 -8.85
C THR A 33 6.11 -4.67 -10.27
N CYS A 34 7.36 -4.56 -10.72
CA CYS A 34 7.82 -5.03 -12.00
C CYS A 34 9.23 -5.59 -11.88
N ILE A 35 9.44 -6.80 -12.38
CA ILE A 35 10.74 -7.46 -12.50
C ILE A 35 10.96 -7.78 -13.97
N ARG A 36 12.09 -7.31 -14.50
CA ARG A 36 12.50 -7.55 -15.88
C ARG A 36 14.01 -7.71 -15.94
N TRP A 37 14.54 -8.04 -17.12
CA TRP A 37 15.99 -8.23 -17.30
C TRP A 37 16.88 -7.04 -16.86
N ARG A 38 16.33 -5.82 -16.78
CA ARG A 38 17.01 -4.61 -16.27
C ARG A 38 16.96 -4.41 -14.76
N GLY A 39 16.39 -5.37 -14.02
CA GLY A 39 16.21 -5.32 -12.58
C GLY A 39 14.76 -5.07 -12.17
N GLU A 40 14.61 -4.52 -10.96
CA GLU A 40 13.32 -4.39 -10.30
C GLU A 40 12.88 -2.94 -10.18
N PHE A 41 11.58 -2.71 -10.35
CA PHE A 41 11.00 -1.37 -10.46
C PHE A 41 9.65 -1.27 -9.74
N VAL A 42 9.42 -0.13 -9.09
CA VAL A 42 8.10 0.26 -8.54
C VAL A 42 7.46 1.25 -9.50
N VAL A 43 6.61 0.74 -10.38
CA VAL A 43 6.00 1.50 -11.50
C VAL A 43 4.47 1.40 -11.54
N ASN A 44 3.90 0.37 -10.89
CA ASN A 44 2.46 0.24 -10.73
C ASN A 44 2.07 0.86 -9.38
N LEU A 45 1.16 1.83 -9.41
CA LEU A 45 0.77 2.60 -8.23
C LEU A 45 -0.76 2.62 -8.12
N ILE A 46 -1.26 2.45 -6.91
CA ILE A 46 -2.68 2.60 -6.55
C ILE A 46 -2.82 3.88 -5.73
N TRP A 47 -3.79 4.70 -6.12
CA TRP A 47 -4.11 5.97 -5.48
C TRP A 47 -5.58 5.97 -5.08
N ALA A 48 -5.90 6.63 -3.97
CA ALA A 48 -7.26 6.77 -3.48
C ALA A 48 -7.50 8.19 -2.97
N THR A 49 -8.70 8.73 -3.19
CA THR A 49 -9.12 9.97 -2.49
C THR A 49 -9.15 9.73 -0.99
N THR A 50 -9.10 10.81 -0.20
CA THR A 50 -9.22 10.74 1.27
C THR A 50 -10.44 9.93 1.74
N GLU A 51 -11.57 10.01 1.03
CA GLU A 51 -12.77 9.26 1.39
C GLU A 51 -12.60 7.74 1.27
N ILE A 52 -11.99 7.29 0.18
CA ILE A 52 -11.76 5.87 -0.12
C ILE A 52 -10.59 5.35 0.72
N LEU A 53 -9.52 6.13 0.87
CA LEU A 53 -8.33 5.76 1.65
C LEU A 53 -8.69 5.32 3.08
N ASN A 54 -9.64 6.01 3.71
CA ASN A 54 -10.12 5.65 5.05
C ASN A 54 -10.82 4.29 5.14
N ARG A 55 -11.19 3.73 4.00
CA ARG A 55 -11.87 2.44 3.85
C ARG A 55 -11.00 1.43 3.10
N THR A 56 -9.78 1.78 2.71
CA THR A 56 -8.90 0.91 1.93
C THR A 56 -7.82 0.36 2.84
N GLU A 57 -7.58 -0.95 2.74
CA GLU A 57 -6.46 -1.60 3.40
C GLU A 57 -5.16 -1.28 2.65
N ARG A 58 -4.02 -1.43 3.31
CA ARG A 58 -2.73 -1.19 2.65
C ARG A 58 -2.59 -2.15 1.47
N CYS A 59 -1.98 -1.67 0.38
CA CYS A 59 -1.79 -2.50 -0.79
C CYS A 59 -0.55 -3.40 -0.64
N ASP A 60 -0.74 -4.68 -0.96
CA ASP A 60 0.30 -5.70 -1.01
C ASP A 60 0.63 -6.07 -2.45
N VAL A 61 1.88 -6.52 -2.65
CA VAL A 61 2.33 -7.10 -3.91
C VAL A 61 2.32 -8.61 -3.76
N LEU A 62 1.63 -9.33 -4.64
CA LEU A 62 1.67 -10.79 -4.65
C LEU A 62 2.95 -11.26 -5.34
N GLU A 63 3.96 -11.64 -4.56
CA GLU A 63 5.27 -12.05 -5.08
C GLU A 63 5.30 -13.51 -5.55
N ASP A 64 4.48 -14.38 -4.94
CA ASP A 64 4.44 -15.83 -5.22
C ASP A 64 3.35 -16.24 -6.24
N THR A 65 2.77 -15.26 -6.94
CA THR A 65 1.73 -15.49 -7.95
C THR A 65 2.29 -15.19 -9.34
N GLU A 66 2.33 -16.22 -10.19
CA GLU A 66 2.73 -16.10 -11.59
C GLU A 66 1.74 -15.23 -12.39
N THR A 67 2.26 -14.34 -13.24
CA THR A 67 1.47 -13.39 -14.05
C THR A 67 1.69 -13.53 -15.56
N LEU A 68 2.69 -14.32 -15.99
CA LEU A 68 3.21 -14.39 -17.36
C LEU A 68 3.59 -13.00 -17.92
N SER A 69 4.01 -12.09 -17.05
CA SER A 69 4.37 -10.72 -17.34
C SER A 69 5.54 -10.28 -16.47
N ASP A 70 6.28 -9.27 -16.92
CA ASP A 70 7.26 -8.57 -16.10
C ASP A 70 6.60 -7.82 -14.91
N HIS A 71 5.26 -7.74 -14.85
CA HIS A 71 4.51 -7.05 -13.79
C HIS A 71 3.95 -8.02 -12.74
N ARG A 72 3.93 -7.59 -11.48
CA ARG A 72 3.28 -8.30 -10.38
C ARG A 72 1.88 -7.75 -10.10
N TYR A 73 1.03 -8.60 -9.52
CA TYR A 73 -0.27 -8.18 -9.03
C TYR A 73 -0.14 -7.28 -7.80
N LEU A 74 -0.93 -6.21 -7.79
CA LEU A 74 -1.17 -5.39 -6.61
C LEU A 74 -2.57 -5.71 -6.12
N VAL A 75 -2.67 -6.03 -4.83
CA VAL A 75 -3.94 -6.38 -4.19
C VAL A 75 -4.18 -5.45 -3.02
N THR A 76 -5.42 -5.01 -2.89
CA THR A 76 -5.92 -4.22 -1.76
C THR A 76 -7.41 -4.48 -1.65
N ASP A 77 -7.88 -4.53 -0.41
CA ASP A 77 -9.31 -4.57 -0.12
C ASP A 77 -9.80 -3.17 0.23
N PHE A 78 -11.05 -2.88 -0.10
CA PHE A 78 -11.72 -1.68 0.39
C PHE A 78 -13.14 -1.96 0.81
N TYR A 79 -13.59 -1.25 1.84
CA TYR A 79 -14.93 -1.38 2.38
C TYR A 79 -15.89 -0.42 1.70
N HIS A 80 -17.01 -0.95 1.24
CA HIS A 80 -18.05 -0.15 0.60
C HIS A 80 -18.62 0.92 1.55
N SER A 81 -18.69 0.68 2.87
CA SER A 81 -19.18 1.67 3.86
C SER A 81 -18.20 1.92 5.01
N LYS A 82 -18.19 3.16 5.54
CA LYS A 82 -17.33 3.56 6.68
C LYS A 82 -17.56 2.70 7.93
N LEU A 83 -18.82 2.33 8.18
CA LEU A 83 -19.20 1.53 9.35
C LEU A 83 -18.57 0.11 9.37
N HIS A 84 -18.22 -0.44 8.20
CA HIS A 84 -17.51 -1.71 8.11
C HIS A 84 -16.01 -1.54 8.34
N ALA A 85 -15.42 -0.45 7.85
CA ALA A 85 -14.01 -0.13 8.07
C ALA A 85 -13.71 0.13 9.55
N ASP A 86 -14.55 0.91 10.23
CA ASP A 86 -14.35 1.27 11.65
C ASP A 86 -14.45 0.05 12.57
N ARG A 87 -15.38 -0.87 12.29
CA ARG A 87 -15.55 -2.12 13.07
C ARG A 87 -14.35 -3.06 12.99
N ARG A 88 -13.65 -3.14 11.85
CA ARG A 88 -12.40 -3.94 11.77
C ARG A 88 -11.24 -3.25 12.49
N ARG A 89 -11.13 -1.92 12.38
CA ARG A 89 -10.04 -1.16 13.05
C ARG A 89 -10.11 -1.29 14.56
N THR A 90 -11.30 -1.20 15.15
CA THR A 90 -11.46 -1.40 16.60
C THR A 90 -11.10 -2.82 17.02
N HIS A 91 -11.54 -3.84 16.26
CA HIS A 91 -11.20 -5.24 16.55
C HIS A 91 -9.70 -5.53 16.47
N ASN A 92 -9.02 -5.04 15.43
CA ASN A 92 -7.58 -5.23 15.25
C ASN A 92 -6.77 -4.51 16.36
N ASN A 93 -7.22 -3.34 16.83
CA ASN A 93 -6.56 -2.66 17.95
C ASN A 93 -6.74 -3.41 19.28
N SER A 94 -7.93 -3.93 19.58
CA SER A 94 -8.15 -4.72 20.80
C SER A 94 -7.31 -5.99 20.84
N GLN A 95 -7.14 -6.69 19.71
CA GLN A 95 -6.25 -7.85 19.63
C GLN A 95 -4.77 -7.51 19.80
N LYS A 96 -4.37 -6.27 19.48
CA LYS A 96 -2.98 -5.80 19.63
C LYS A 96 -2.67 -5.38 21.07
N GLU A 97 -3.66 -4.89 21.81
CA GLU A 97 -3.54 -4.53 23.23
C GLU A 97 -3.45 -5.76 24.14
N ASP A 98 -4.18 -6.84 23.82
CA ASP A 98 -4.09 -8.12 24.55
C ASP A 98 -2.76 -8.87 24.34
N GLY A 99 -1.94 -8.47 23.36
CA GLY A 99 -0.66 -9.09 23.03
C GLY A 99 0.57 -8.58 23.79
N THR A 100 0.43 -7.58 24.68
CA THR A 100 1.56 -7.01 25.42
C THR A 100 1.64 -7.60 26.84
N HIS A 101 2.07 -8.85 26.97
CA HIS A 101 2.57 -9.39 28.24
C HIS A 101 4.11 -9.22 28.33
N PRO A 102 4.65 -8.76 29.47
CA PRO A 102 6.06 -8.43 29.61
C PRO A 102 6.91 -9.71 29.60
N GLN A 103 7.90 -9.76 28.70
CA GLN A 103 8.95 -10.77 28.74
C GLN A 103 9.74 -10.61 30.05
N LEU A 104 9.66 -11.63 30.90
CA LEU A 104 10.43 -11.74 32.14
C LEU A 104 11.92 -11.74 31.79
N ARG A 105 12.67 -10.76 32.32
CA ARG A 105 14.13 -10.78 32.29
C ARG A 105 14.65 -12.03 32.99
N ARG A 106 15.51 -12.79 32.31
CA ARG A 106 16.54 -13.62 32.94
C ARG A 106 17.90 -13.07 32.54
#